data_AF-A0A7K4H0D7-F1
#
_entry.id   AF-A0A7K4H0D7-F1
#
_cell.length_a   1.000
_cell.length_b   1.000
_cell.length_c   1.000
_cell.angle_alpha   90.00
_cell.angle_beta   90.00
_cell.angle_gamma   90.00
#
_symmetry.space_group_name_H-M   'P 1'
#
loop_
_entity.id
_entity.type
_entity.pdbx_description
1 polymer ?
#
loop_
_entity_poly.entity_id
_entity_poly.type
_entity_poly.pdbx_seq_one_letter_code
_entity_poly.pdbx_strand_id
1 'polypeptide(L)'
;MEIFGYNSQLFDLIKNHDVINVLIYKTNRVTVLIFFSITMIMEELIFRYYSIGVFNSLLNLDYYLTILISSTAFSLYHIHIWFSFKNVKLLFINLIYPFLMDLYLGYIIFVFGFISCIIAHYILAFFMHYSLYRRFSKNNFENKIKKKY
;
A
#
# COMPACT_ATOMS: atom_id res chain seq x y z
N MET A 1 -15.20 15.31 4.34
CA MET A 1 -14.94 14.02 5.01
C MET A 1 -13.62 13.46 4.53
N GLU A 2 -12.66 13.20 5.40
CA GLU A 2 -11.37 12.60 5.05
C GLU A 2 -11.48 11.05 5.10
N ILE A 3 -10.77 10.34 4.21
CA ILE A 3 -10.67 8.86 4.26
C ILE A 3 -9.19 8.51 4.22
N PHE A 4 -8.71 7.73 5.20
CA PHE A 4 -7.29 7.42 5.36
C PHE A 4 -6.37 8.66 5.33
N GLY A 5 -6.85 9.79 5.86
CA GLY A 5 -6.11 11.07 5.87
C GLY A 5 -6.13 11.86 4.54
N TYR A 6 -6.74 11.33 3.48
CA TYR A 6 -6.85 12.02 2.19
C TYR A 6 -8.02 13.03 2.17
N ASN A 7 -7.70 14.29 1.91
CA ASN A 7 -8.66 15.35 1.56
C ASN A 7 -8.79 15.48 0.03
N SER A 8 -9.69 16.34 -0.47
CA SER A 8 -9.94 16.49 -1.91
C SER A 8 -8.69 16.86 -2.72
N GLN A 9 -7.85 17.76 -2.21
CA GLN A 9 -6.62 18.19 -2.89
C GLN A 9 -5.59 17.07 -3.01
N LEU A 10 -5.35 16.32 -1.93
CA LEU A 10 -4.45 15.16 -1.94
C LEU A 10 -4.97 14.05 -2.84
N PHE A 11 -6.29 13.93 -2.89
CA PHE A 11 -6.96 12.93 -3.71
C PHE A 11 -6.79 13.22 -5.21
N ASP A 12 -6.75 14.51 -5.60
CA ASP A 12 -6.42 14.91 -6.97
C ASP A 12 -4.96 14.61 -7.36
N LEU A 13 -4.05 14.51 -6.40
CA LEU A 13 -2.67 14.10 -6.64
C LEU A 13 -2.59 12.57 -6.78
N ILE A 14 -3.14 11.81 -5.81
CA ILE A 14 -2.99 10.35 -5.75
C ILE A 14 -3.71 9.62 -6.90
N LYS A 15 -4.68 10.25 -7.58
CA LYS A 15 -5.37 9.63 -8.74
C LYS A 15 -4.43 9.21 -9.88
N ASN A 16 -3.25 9.84 -9.94
CA ASN A 16 -2.22 9.55 -10.94
C ASN A 16 -1.38 8.32 -10.59
N HIS A 17 -1.55 7.73 -9.40
CA HIS A 17 -0.92 6.47 -9.02
C HIS A 17 -1.34 5.34 -9.98
N ASP A 18 -0.41 4.53 -10.47
CA ASP A 18 -0.63 3.58 -11.56
C ASP A 18 -1.83 2.66 -11.35
N VAL A 19 -1.94 2.05 -10.17
CA VAL A 19 -3.06 1.17 -9.82
C VAL A 19 -4.41 1.91 -9.83
N ILE A 20 -4.45 3.12 -9.26
CA ILE A 20 -5.69 3.92 -9.17
C ILE A 20 -6.09 4.42 -10.56
N ASN A 21 -5.11 4.93 -11.31
CA ASN A 21 -5.26 5.41 -12.67
C ASN A 21 -5.87 4.33 -13.57
N VAL A 22 -5.34 3.11 -13.50
CA VAL A 22 -5.87 1.97 -14.27
C VAL A 22 -7.27 1.54 -13.85
N LEU A 23 -7.59 1.59 -12.54
CA LEU A 23 -8.95 1.35 -12.09
C LEU A 23 -9.93 2.37 -12.67
N ILE A 24 -9.53 3.65 -12.75
CA ILE A 24 -10.29 4.76 -13.31
C ILE A 24 -10.49 4.64 -14.83
N TYR A 25 -9.40 4.62 -15.60
CA TYR A 25 -9.44 4.78 -17.06
C TYR A 25 -9.54 3.47 -17.83
N LYS A 26 -9.45 2.33 -17.13
CA LYS A 26 -9.58 0.97 -17.67
C LYS A 26 -8.56 0.54 -18.73
N THR A 27 -7.57 1.35 -19.02
CA THR A 27 -6.47 1.04 -19.93
C THR A 27 -5.47 0.09 -19.26
N ASN A 28 -4.99 -0.93 -19.98
CA ASN A 28 -3.93 -1.86 -19.53
C ASN A 28 -4.16 -2.55 -18.18
N ARG A 29 -5.44 -2.82 -17.84
CA ARG A 29 -5.85 -3.43 -16.56
C ARG A 29 -5.14 -4.74 -16.25
N VAL A 30 -5.04 -5.62 -17.23
CA VAL A 30 -4.42 -6.95 -17.04
C VAL A 30 -2.95 -6.79 -16.68
N THR A 31 -2.22 -5.98 -17.45
CA THR A 31 -0.79 -5.72 -17.24
C THR A 31 -0.53 -5.15 -15.85
N VAL A 32 -1.25 -4.10 -15.45
CA VAL A 32 -1.04 -3.47 -14.13
C VAL A 32 -1.48 -4.37 -12.98
N LEU A 33 -2.54 -5.17 -13.12
CA LEU A 33 -2.92 -6.13 -12.08
C LEU A 33 -1.90 -7.27 -11.93
N ILE A 34 -1.30 -7.74 -13.05
CA ILE A 34 -0.22 -8.73 -13.00
C ILE A 34 1.01 -8.13 -12.31
N PHE A 35 1.46 -6.95 -12.74
CA PHE A 35 2.62 -6.28 -12.12
C PHE A 35 2.36 -5.96 -10.65
N PHE A 36 1.14 -5.58 -10.28
CA PHE A 36 0.75 -5.37 -8.89
C PHE A 36 0.89 -6.67 -8.08
N SER A 37 0.36 -7.80 -8.56
CA SER A 37 0.52 -9.10 -7.90
C SER A 37 2.00 -9.50 -7.77
N ILE A 38 2.80 -9.31 -8.82
CA ILE A 38 4.24 -9.58 -8.78
C ILE A 38 4.92 -8.70 -7.74
N THR A 39 4.56 -7.42 -7.66
CA THR A 39 5.11 -6.47 -6.69
C THR A 39 4.81 -6.92 -5.26
N MET A 40 3.59 -7.35 -4.96
CA MET A 40 3.23 -7.88 -3.64
C MET A 40 4.06 -9.12 -3.28
N ILE A 41 4.25 -10.05 -4.21
CA ILE A 41 5.10 -11.24 -3.98
C ILE A 41 6.55 -10.82 -3.72
N MET A 42 7.09 -9.90 -4.53
CA MET A 42 8.46 -9.42 -4.41
C MET A 42 8.70 -8.70 -3.09
N GLU A 43 7.77 -7.85 -2.66
CA GLU A 43 7.85 -7.15 -1.38
C GLU A 43 7.83 -8.14 -0.22
N GLU A 44 6.93 -9.13 -0.22
CA GLU A 44 6.93 -10.17 0.81
C GLU A 44 8.21 -11.01 0.82
N LEU A 45 8.76 -11.36 -0.36
CA LEU A 45 10.04 -12.07 -0.45
C LEU A 45 11.18 -11.27 0.18
N ILE A 46 11.23 -9.96 -0.06
CA ILE A 46 12.30 -9.08 0.47
C ILE A 46 12.11 -8.85 1.97
N PHE A 47 10.91 -8.45 2.40
CA PHE A 47 10.68 -7.94 3.75
C PHE A 47 10.25 -9.01 4.75
N ARG A 48 9.58 -10.08 4.32
CA ARG A 48 9.23 -11.22 5.20
C ARG A 48 10.18 -12.36 5.09
N TYR A 49 10.47 -12.84 3.89
CA TYR A 49 11.32 -14.02 3.80
C TYR A 49 12.79 -13.67 4.08
N TYR A 50 13.33 -12.71 3.35
CA TYR A 50 14.75 -12.36 3.45
C TYR A 50 15.06 -11.55 4.72
N SER A 51 14.40 -10.41 4.93
CA SER A 51 14.76 -9.49 6.03
C SER A 51 14.55 -10.12 7.41
N ILE A 52 13.38 -10.71 7.68
CA ILE A 52 13.13 -11.40 8.97
C ILE A 52 14.03 -12.63 9.11
N GLY A 53 14.26 -13.40 8.04
CA GLY A 53 15.17 -14.53 8.06
C GLY A 53 16.60 -14.14 8.45
N VAL A 54 17.12 -13.06 7.85
CA VAL A 54 18.43 -12.46 8.17
C VAL A 54 18.46 -11.97 9.62
N PHE A 55 17.46 -11.22 10.08
CA PHE A 55 17.45 -10.69 11.45
C PHE A 55 17.36 -11.78 12.50
N ASN A 56 16.56 -12.82 12.26
CA ASN A 56 16.43 -13.94 13.19
C ASN A 56 17.70 -14.80 13.23
N SER A 57 18.31 -15.09 12.06
CA SER A 57 19.47 -15.99 11.98
C SER A 57 20.81 -15.34 12.35
N LEU A 58 21.04 -14.07 11.98
CA LEU A 58 22.33 -13.40 12.17
C LEU A 58 22.38 -12.56 13.44
N LEU A 59 21.26 -11.94 13.82
CA LEU A 59 21.22 -11.01 14.95
C LEU A 59 20.55 -11.59 16.20
N ASN A 60 19.94 -12.78 16.10
CA ASN A 60 19.26 -13.49 17.19
C ASN A 60 18.29 -12.57 17.97
N LEU A 61 17.56 -11.72 17.24
CA LEU A 61 16.65 -10.74 17.82
C LEU A 61 15.33 -11.39 18.24
N ASP A 62 14.71 -10.84 19.28
CA ASP A 62 13.33 -11.19 19.66
C ASP A 62 12.38 -10.93 18.48
N TYR A 63 11.35 -11.76 18.37
CA TYR A 63 10.31 -11.71 17.35
C TYR A 63 9.66 -10.32 17.27
N TYR A 64 9.33 -9.71 18.41
CA TYR A 64 8.71 -8.39 18.43
C TYR A 64 9.62 -7.31 17.85
N LEU A 65 10.91 -7.34 18.20
CA LEU A 65 11.88 -6.38 17.70
C LEU A 65 12.17 -6.60 16.21
N THR A 66 12.22 -7.85 15.78
CA THR A 66 12.38 -8.23 14.37
C THR A 66 11.24 -7.70 13.51
N ILE A 67 9.99 -7.85 13.97
CA ILE A 67 8.82 -7.27 13.30
C ILE A 67 8.95 -5.75 13.24
N LEU A 68 9.25 -5.10 14.36
CA LEU A 68 9.35 -3.63 14.42
C LEU A 68 10.41 -3.07 13.45
N ILE A 69 11.58 -3.69 13.38
CA ILE A 69 12.66 -3.29 12.46
C ILE A 69 12.25 -3.54 11.01
N SER A 70 11.70 -4.71 10.71
CA SER A 70 11.22 -5.03 9.35
C SER A 70 10.14 -4.06 8.89
N SER A 71 9.17 -3.73 9.75
CA SER A 71 8.11 -2.75 9.47
C SER A 71 8.62 -1.34 9.28
N THR A 72 9.65 -0.96 10.03
CA THR A 72 10.34 0.33 9.83
C THR A 72 11.03 0.35 8.46
N ALA A 73 11.75 -0.70 8.10
CA ALA A 73 12.43 -0.80 6.80
C ALA A 73 11.43 -0.78 5.63
N PHE A 74 10.33 -1.53 5.73
CA PHE A 74 9.26 -1.56 4.73
C PHE A 74 8.57 -0.20 4.57
N SER A 75 8.30 0.49 5.68
CA SER A 75 7.78 1.85 5.66
C SER A 75 8.74 2.80 4.94
N LEU A 76 10.02 2.77 5.28
CA LEU A 76 11.03 3.63 4.65
C LEU A 76 11.25 3.33 3.17
N TYR A 77 11.03 2.09 2.72
CA TYR A 77 11.03 1.76 1.29
C TYR A 77 10.03 2.61 0.49
N HIS A 78 8.92 3.03 1.10
CA HIS A 78 7.90 3.88 0.47
C HIS A 78 8.27 5.37 0.40
N ILE A 79 9.46 5.77 0.88
CA ILE A 79 9.92 7.16 0.75
C ILE A 79 10.00 7.61 -0.71
N HIS A 80 10.13 6.67 -1.66
CA HIS A 80 10.16 6.95 -3.09
C HIS A 80 8.90 7.71 -3.59
N ILE A 81 7.77 7.58 -2.90
CA ILE A 81 6.52 8.30 -3.18
C ILE A 81 6.71 9.83 -3.10
N TRP A 82 7.64 10.30 -2.27
CA TRP A 82 8.01 11.72 -2.22
C TRP A 82 8.46 12.24 -3.58
N PHE A 83 9.24 11.46 -4.34
CA PHE A 83 9.76 11.89 -5.64
C PHE A 83 8.66 12.05 -6.70
N SER A 84 7.58 11.27 -6.59
CA SER A 84 6.45 11.32 -7.53
C SER A 84 5.47 12.46 -7.23
N PHE A 85 5.13 12.68 -5.95
CA PHE A 85 4.03 13.60 -5.59
C PHE A 85 4.49 14.90 -4.90
N LYS A 86 5.71 14.94 -4.34
CA LYS A 86 6.30 16.10 -3.65
C LYS A 86 5.38 16.75 -2.60
N ASN A 87 4.58 15.93 -1.91
CA ASN A 87 3.62 16.38 -0.90
C ASN A 87 3.87 15.68 0.44
N VAL A 88 4.13 16.47 1.49
CA VAL A 88 4.54 15.95 2.81
C VAL A 88 3.42 15.16 3.48
N LYS A 89 2.17 15.62 3.39
CA LYS A 89 1.03 14.91 3.99
C LYS A 89 0.82 13.56 3.29
N LEU A 90 0.98 13.51 1.97
CA LEU A 90 0.91 12.26 1.20
C LEU A 90 2.05 11.32 1.58
N LEU A 91 3.28 11.84 1.73
CA LEU A 91 4.42 11.05 2.22
C LEU A 91 4.10 10.43 3.58
N PHE A 92 3.65 11.19 4.58
CA PHE A 92 3.35 10.64 5.90
C PHE A 92 2.27 9.57 5.87
N ILE A 93 1.19 9.76 5.09
CA ILE A 93 0.16 8.72 4.93
C ILE A 93 0.78 7.43 4.36
N ASN A 94 1.67 7.58 3.37
CA ASN A 94 2.35 6.47 2.71
C ASN A 94 3.59 5.95 3.47
N LEU A 95 3.92 6.49 4.65
CA LEU A 95 4.87 5.87 5.58
C LEU A 95 4.12 5.15 6.70
N ILE A 96 3.13 5.82 7.30
CA ILE A 96 2.36 5.30 8.43
C ILE A 96 1.51 4.09 8.02
N TYR A 97 0.81 4.17 6.89
CA TYR A 97 -0.06 3.07 6.48
C TYR A 97 0.72 1.79 6.15
N PRO A 98 1.79 1.83 5.33
CA PRO A 98 2.65 0.67 5.14
C PRO A 98 3.27 0.16 6.44
N PHE A 99 3.71 1.05 7.35
CA PHE A 99 4.24 0.64 8.65
C PHE A 99 3.23 -0.21 9.45
N LEU A 100 2.00 0.28 9.60
CA LEU A 100 0.95 -0.42 10.37
C LEU A 100 0.52 -1.73 9.68
N MET A 101 0.40 -1.72 8.36
CA MET A 101 0.13 -2.92 7.56
C MET A 101 1.24 -3.95 7.76
N ASP A 102 2.49 -3.50 7.78
CA ASP A 102 3.65 -4.37 7.92
C ASP A 102 3.74 -4.99 9.32
N LEU A 103 3.38 -4.26 10.38
CA LEU A 103 3.27 -4.83 11.73
C LEU A 103 2.28 -6.00 11.75
N TYR A 104 1.12 -5.84 11.10
CA TYR A 104 0.10 -6.89 11.00
C TYR A 104 0.59 -8.09 10.20
N LEU A 105 1.20 -7.86 9.03
CA LEU A 105 1.78 -8.91 8.20
C LEU A 105 2.96 -9.61 8.88
N GLY A 106 3.74 -8.88 9.69
CA GLY A 106 4.82 -9.41 10.53
C GLY A 106 4.30 -10.35 11.62
N TYR A 107 3.09 -10.14 12.12
CA TYR A 107 2.43 -11.12 12.98
C TYR A 107 1.94 -12.34 12.17
N ILE A 108 1.35 -12.13 10.99
CA ILE A 108 0.85 -13.23 10.13
C ILE A 108 1.95 -14.22 9.77
N ILE A 109 3.17 -13.77 9.47
CA ILE A 109 4.26 -14.67 9.05
C ILE A 109 4.56 -15.73 10.11
N PHE A 110 4.50 -15.38 11.41
CA PHE A 110 4.77 -16.31 12.51
C PHE A 110 3.61 -17.25 12.80
N VAL A 111 2.36 -16.84 12.51
CA VAL A 111 1.16 -17.64 12.84
C VAL A 111 0.71 -18.51 11.67
N PHE A 112 0.68 -17.94 10.46
CA PHE A 112 0.07 -18.54 9.27
C PHE A 112 1.06 -18.76 8.11
N GLY A 113 2.30 -18.31 8.26
CA GLY A 113 3.36 -18.51 7.28
C GLY A 113 3.31 -17.56 6.08
N PHE A 114 4.25 -17.79 5.17
CA PHE A 114 4.60 -16.86 4.08
C PHE A 114 3.49 -16.65 3.05
N ILE A 115 2.81 -17.72 2.62
CA ILE A 115 1.75 -17.63 1.61
C ILE A 115 0.59 -16.76 2.10
N SER A 116 0.23 -16.89 3.38
CA SER A 116 -0.80 -16.07 4.02
C SER A 116 -0.44 -14.58 4.04
N CYS A 117 0.85 -14.24 4.16
CA CYS A 117 1.32 -12.86 4.08
C CYS A 117 1.13 -12.27 2.68
N ILE A 118 1.50 -13.00 1.63
CA ILE A 118 1.27 -12.57 0.23
C ILE A 118 -0.21 -12.28 -0.01
N ILE A 119 -1.09 -13.19 0.39
CA ILE A 119 -2.53 -13.04 0.19
C ILE A 119 -3.05 -11.83 0.98
N ALA A 120 -2.67 -11.71 2.26
CA ALA A 120 -3.10 -10.60 3.11
C ALA A 120 -2.61 -9.25 2.59
N HIS A 121 -1.34 -9.16 2.17
CA HIS A 121 -0.76 -7.94 1.63
C HIS A 121 -1.49 -7.52 0.35
N TYR A 122 -1.66 -8.45 -0.59
CA TYR A 122 -2.40 -8.20 -1.82
C TYR A 122 -3.80 -7.64 -1.54
N ILE A 123 -4.55 -8.27 -0.63
CA ILE A 123 -5.91 -7.85 -0.29
C ILE A 123 -5.91 -6.45 0.34
N LEU A 124 -5.02 -6.18 1.31
CA LEU A 124 -4.98 -4.91 2.03
C LEU A 124 -4.55 -3.76 1.11
N ALA A 125 -3.49 -3.94 0.34
CA ALA A 125 -3.00 -2.94 -0.61
C ALA A 125 -4.05 -2.68 -1.72
N PHE A 126 -4.63 -3.74 -2.30
CA PHE A 126 -5.67 -3.59 -3.31
C PHE A 126 -6.91 -2.90 -2.74
N PHE A 127 -7.35 -3.28 -1.54
CA PHE A 127 -8.50 -2.66 -0.87
C PHE A 127 -8.26 -1.16 -0.65
N MET A 128 -7.06 -0.77 -0.23
CA MET A 128 -6.70 0.64 -0.08
C MET A 128 -6.84 1.39 -1.41
N HIS A 129 -6.21 0.92 -2.48
CA HIS A 129 -6.32 1.57 -3.80
C HIS A 129 -7.75 1.56 -4.36
N TYR A 130 -8.49 0.47 -4.17
CA TYR A 130 -9.87 0.36 -4.60
C TYR A 130 -10.81 1.31 -3.85
N SER A 131 -10.60 1.47 -2.54
CA SER A 131 -11.37 2.40 -1.70
C SER A 131 -11.17 3.85 -2.15
N LEU A 132 -9.92 4.20 -2.51
CA LEU A 132 -9.61 5.48 -3.12
C LEU A 132 -10.33 5.61 -4.46
N TYR A 133 -10.14 4.67 -5.40
CA TYR A 133 -10.84 4.67 -6.69
C TYR A 133 -12.37 4.85 -6.57
N ARG A 134 -13.04 4.11 -5.67
CA ARG A 134 -14.50 4.19 -5.51
C ARG A 134 -14.99 5.60 -5.20
N ARG A 135 -14.21 6.36 -4.44
CA ARG A 135 -14.54 7.74 -4.11
C ARG A 135 -14.42 8.67 -5.30
N PHE A 136 -13.44 8.47 -6.17
CA PHE A 136 -13.33 9.20 -7.43
C PHE A 136 -14.60 9.02 -8.27
N SER A 137 -15.03 7.77 -8.43
CA SER A 137 -16.23 7.43 -9.19
C SER A 137 -17.48 8.13 -8.62
N LYS A 138 -17.65 8.11 -7.29
CA LYS A 138 -18.77 8.78 -6.61
C LYS A 138 -18.75 10.30 -6.77
N ASN A 139 -17.61 10.95 -6.51
CA ASN A 139 -17.49 12.41 -6.63
C ASN A 139 -17.74 12.90 -8.07
N ASN A 140 -17.27 12.16 -9.08
CA ASN A 140 -17.54 12.49 -10.47
C ASN A 140 -19.01 12.34 -10.85
N PHE A 141 -19.70 11.34 -10.31
CA PHE A 141 -21.12 11.16 -10.53
C PHE A 141 -21.93 12.31 -9.92
N GLU A 142 -21.64 12.71 -8.68
CA GLU A 142 -22.28 13.84 -8.02
C GLU A 142 -22.03 15.18 -8.75
N ASN A 143 -20.78 15.41 -9.21
CA ASN A 143 -20.45 16.61 -9.98
C ASN A 143 -21.12 16.65 -11.36
N LYS A 144 -21.32 15.49 -12.02
CA LYS A 144 -22.09 15.42 -13.27
C LYS A 144 -23.57 15.75 -13.05
N ILE A 145 -24.16 15.32 -11.94
CA ILE A 145 -25.54 15.67 -11.58
C ILE A 145 -25.67 17.17 -11.32
N LYS A 146 -24.78 17.76 -10.50
CA LYS A 146 -24.80 19.20 -10.20
C LYS A 146 -24.52 20.13 -11.38
N LYS A 147 -23.93 19.65 -12.47
CA LYS A 147 -23.76 20.43 -13.71
C LYS A 147 -24.97 20.34 -14.65
N LYS A 148 -25.88 19.42 -14.40
CA LYS A 148 -27.06 19.16 -15.23
C LYS A 148 -28.32 19.85 -14.71
N TYR A 149 -28.27 20.39 -13.49
CA TYR A 149 -29.31 21.16 -12.81
C TYR A 149 -28.69 22.45 -12.28
#